data_AF-A0A9D7ZWJ5-F1
#
_entry.id   AF-A0A9D7ZWJ5-F1
#
_cell.length_a   1.000
_cell.length_b   1.000
_cell.length_c   1.000
_cell.angle_alpha   90.00
_cell.angle_beta   90.00
_cell.angle_gamma   90.00
#
_symmetry.space_group_name_H-M   'P 1'
#
loop_
_entity.id
_entity.type
_entity.pdbx_description
1 polymer ?
#
loop_
_entity_poly.entity_id
_entity_poly.type
_entity_poly.pdbx_seq_one_letter_code
_entity_poly.pdbx_strand_id
1 'polypeptide(L)'
;MSFTLFSATGCMRCKIVKSYMDDHGMVYEDHDMKAEGKDIFNGFYRKNRPDIFRGEEGIEFPILYTGEKIKQGVGEILAFLKAEDKLIEFIKRSDLSHGWISGLNIFANDVSMGDDFLEILRYIKTHGLLIQLETDGRNSHLLETIITENLVDRLLFQLRGPAELYEVITGFSLEKEELCKSLCLAGKSPGYQIILSISCIPRPHGQPGYITPEEATSAAALVEQATGSKKHPFFIKGVAPPPDLDITPLPVSAFFKYRTACRPYMVLAEILK
;
A
#
# COMPACT_ATOMS: atom_id res chain seq x y z
N MET A 1 8.58 -17.11 24.43
CA MET A 1 8.55 -15.63 24.43
C MET A 1 7.15 -15.24 24.85
N SER A 2 6.98 -14.35 25.83
CA SER A 2 5.65 -13.86 26.20
C SER A 2 5.38 -12.58 25.42
N PHE A 3 4.34 -12.57 24.61
CA PHE A 3 3.91 -11.36 23.91
C PHE A 3 3.08 -10.49 24.85
N THR A 4 3.23 -9.17 24.78
CA THR A 4 2.33 -8.22 25.43
C THR A 4 1.55 -7.49 24.35
N LEU A 5 0.22 -7.63 24.37
CA LEU A 5 -0.69 -6.93 23.48
C LEU A 5 -1.36 -5.78 24.23
N PHE A 6 -1.09 -4.55 23.82
CA PHE A 6 -1.86 -3.41 24.26
C PHE A 6 -3.05 -3.22 23.32
N SER A 7 -4.24 -3.14 23.90
CA SER A 7 -5.50 -3.02 23.18
C SER A 7 -6.35 -1.86 23.71
N ALA A 8 -7.46 -1.59 23.05
CA ALA A 8 -8.44 -0.60 23.49
C ALA A 8 -9.85 -1.18 23.46
N THR A 9 -10.67 -0.87 24.45
CA THR A 9 -12.06 -1.34 24.53
C THR A 9 -12.82 -1.05 23.24
N GLY A 10 -13.46 -2.09 22.68
CA GLY A 10 -14.27 -2.00 21.45
C GLY A 10 -13.46 -1.98 20.15
N CYS A 11 -12.13 -2.05 20.20
CA CYS A 11 -11.26 -2.03 19.04
C CYS A 11 -11.41 -3.32 18.20
N MET A 12 -12.02 -3.20 17.01
CA MET A 12 -12.16 -4.30 16.05
C MET A 12 -10.80 -4.90 15.67
N ARG A 13 -9.83 -4.06 15.32
CA ARG A 13 -8.46 -4.47 14.96
C ARG A 13 -7.76 -5.28 16.06
N CYS A 14 -8.00 -4.91 17.31
CA CYS A 14 -7.44 -5.60 18.46
C CYS A 14 -8.07 -6.98 18.62
N LYS A 15 -9.38 -7.12 18.39
CA LYS A 15 -10.05 -8.43 18.37
C LYS A 15 -9.47 -9.34 17.29
N ILE A 16 -9.20 -8.81 16.10
CA ILE A 16 -8.62 -9.58 14.98
C ILE A 16 -7.26 -10.17 15.36
N VAL A 17 -6.38 -9.37 15.98
CA VAL A 17 -5.08 -9.83 16.45
C VAL A 17 -5.23 -10.87 17.56
N LYS A 18 -6.11 -10.64 18.55
CA LYS A 18 -6.38 -11.60 19.63
C LYS A 18 -6.85 -12.94 19.07
N SER A 19 -7.86 -12.92 18.19
CA SER A 19 -8.34 -14.11 17.50
C SER A 19 -7.22 -14.83 16.75
N TYR A 20 -6.32 -14.09 16.09
CA TYR A 20 -5.23 -14.72 15.35
C TYR A 20 -4.28 -15.45 16.29
N MET A 21 -3.92 -14.80 17.39
CA MET A 21 -3.06 -15.38 18.41
C MET A 21 -3.72 -16.59 19.08
N ASP A 22 -5.01 -16.51 19.40
CA ASP A 22 -5.79 -17.59 20.00
C ASP A 22 -5.89 -18.80 19.05
N ASP A 23 -6.24 -18.57 17.78
CA ASP A 23 -6.37 -19.61 16.74
C ASP A 23 -5.05 -20.35 16.49
N HIS A 24 -3.92 -19.72 16.75
CA HIS A 24 -2.57 -20.28 16.59
C HIS A 24 -1.96 -20.74 17.93
N GLY A 25 -2.73 -20.74 19.03
CA GLY A 25 -2.26 -21.18 20.35
C GLY A 25 -1.12 -20.34 20.92
N MET A 26 -1.01 -19.08 20.52
CA MET A 26 0.04 -18.16 20.97
C MET A 26 -0.30 -17.61 22.36
N VAL A 27 0.68 -17.65 23.26
CA VAL A 27 0.51 -17.11 24.62
C VAL A 27 0.85 -15.62 24.63
N TYR A 28 -0.06 -14.80 25.16
CA TYR A 28 0.13 -13.36 25.32
C TYR A 28 -0.60 -12.81 26.54
N GLU A 29 -0.09 -11.69 27.05
CA GLU A 29 -0.75 -10.85 28.04
C GLU A 29 -1.47 -9.71 27.32
N ASP A 30 -2.76 -9.51 27.59
CA ASP A 30 -3.54 -8.39 27.06
C ASP A 30 -3.70 -7.29 28.12
N HIS A 31 -3.51 -6.05 27.68
CA HIS A 31 -3.70 -4.86 28.51
C HIS A 31 -4.58 -3.85 27.79
N ASP A 32 -5.86 -3.78 28.16
CA ASP A 32 -6.80 -2.78 27.64
C ASP A 32 -6.53 -1.42 28.27
N MET A 33 -6.06 -0.45 27.47
CA MET A 33 -5.72 0.90 27.93
C MET A 33 -6.91 1.70 28.46
N LYS A 34 -8.15 1.29 28.15
CA LYS A 34 -9.39 1.94 28.63
C LYS A 34 -9.98 1.27 29.87
N ALA A 35 -9.40 0.14 30.32
CA ALA A 35 -9.83 -0.61 31.49
C ALA A 35 -8.64 -0.84 32.44
N GLU A 36 -8.45 -2.07 32.94
CA GLU A 36 -7.40 -2.44 33.91
C GLU A 36 -5.96 -2.27 33.39
N GLY A 37 -5.76 -2.23 32.07
CA GLY A 37 -4.44 -2.07 31.45
C GLY A 37 -3.92 -0.64 31.38
N LYS A 38 -4.69 0.36 31.82
CA LYS A 38 -4.35 1.80 31.66
C LYS A 38 -3.00 2.18 32.26
N ASP A 39 -2.72 1.79 33.49
CA ASP A 39 -1.49 2.20 34.18
C ASP A 39 -0.26 1.49 33.61
N ILE A 40 -0.40 0.22 33.22
CA ILE A 40 0.65 -0.55 32.55
C ILE A 40 0.98 0.08 31.20
N PHE A 41 -0.05 0.38 30.40
CA PHE A 41 0.14 1.05 29.11
C PHE A 41 0.78 2.44 29.26
N ASN A 42 0.35 3.25 30.25
CA ASN A 42 0.97 4.56 30.49
C ASN A 42 2.46 4.45 30.83
N GLY A 43 2.84 3.45 31.63
CA GLY A 43 4.23 3.15 31.93
C GLY A 43 5.03 2.75 30.69
N PHE A 44 4.47 1.85 29.87
CA PHE A 44 5.04 1.41 28.60
C PHE A 44 5.20 2.56 27.61
N TYR A 45 4.15 3.36 27.41
CA TYR A 45 4.14 4.48 26.48
C TYR A 45 5.18 5.55 26.84
N ARG A 46 5.35 5.87 28.14
CA ARG A 46 6.37 6.86 28.56
C ARG A 46 7.79 6.42 28.21
N LYS A 47 8.07 5.11 28.30
CA LYS A 47 9.40 4.55 28.00
C LYS A 47 9.66 4.44 26.50
N ASN A 48 8.63 4.14 25.72
CA ASN A 48 8.74 3.80 24.29
C ASN A 48 8.10 4.83 23.35
N ARG A 49 7.84 6.05 23.85
CA ARG A 49 7.15 7.10 23.09
C ARG A 49 7.74 7.37 21.69
N PRO A 50 9.08 7.36 21.49
CA PRO A 50 9.66 7.59 20.15
C PRO A 50 9.29 6.50 19.13
N ASP A 51 9.00 5.29 19.60
CA ASP A 51 8.75 4.10 18.77
C ASP A 51 7.24 3.79 18.61
N ILE A 52 6.38 4.59 19.25
CA ILE A 52 4.93 4.45 19.16
C ILE A 52 4.39 5.51 18.21
N PHE A 53 3.80 5.05 17.12
CA PHE A 53 3.11 5.90 16.17
C PHE A 53 1.85 6.52 16.78
N ARG A 54 1.64 7.78 16.44
CA ARG A 54 0.45 8.56 16.79
C ARG A 54 -0.03 9.28 15.53
N GLY A 55 -1.22 8.91 15.07
CA GLY A 55 -1.93 9.61 14.00
C GLY A 55 -2.75 10.79 14.53
N GLU A 56 -3.55 11.39 13.65
CA GLU A 56 -4.43 12.53 13.97
C GLU A 56 -5.47 12.16 15.04
N GLU A 57 -5.99 10.94 15.00
CA GLU A 57 -6.98 10.41 15.96
C GLU A 57 -6.34 9.89 17.27
N GLY A 58 -5.02 9.99 17.42
CA GLY A 58 -4.28 9.53 18.59
C GLY A 58 -3.44 8.28 18.36
N ILE A 59 -3.24 7.50 19.41
CA ILE A 59 -2.42 6.28 19.35
C ILE A 59 -3.21 5.19 18.63
N GLU A 60 -2.59 4.59 17.62
CA GLU A 60 -3.19 3.47 16.89
C GLU A 60 -3.05 2.18 17.71
N PHE A 61 -4.16 1.45 17.86
CA PHE A 61 -4.18 0.11 18.44
C PHE A 61 -4.59 -0.92 17.38
N PRO A 62 -4.13 -2.18 17.48
CA PRO A 62 -3.33 -2.76 18.57
C PRO A 62 -1.83 -2.42 18.52
N ILE A 63 -1.14 -2.60 19.65
CA ILE A 63 0.33 -2.56 19.76
C ILE A 63 0.80 -3.89 20.36
N LEU A 64 1.66 -4.60 19.64
CA LEU A 64 2.32 -5.82 20.11
C LEU A 64 3.74 -5.49 20.55
N TYR A 65 4.10 -5.88 21.77
CA TYR A 65 5.45 -5.84 22.28
C TYR A 65 5.96 -7.26 22.50
N THR A 66 7.15 -7.54 21.97
CA THR A 66 7.76 -8.87 21.98
C THR A 66 8.79 -9.05 23.11
N GLY A 67 9.01 -8.02 23.92
CA GLY A 67 10.16 -7.89 24.83
C GLY A 67 11.31 -7.10 24.21
N GLU A 68 11.37 -6.99 22.88
CA GLU A 68 12.44 -6.27 22.16
C GLU A 68 11.88 -5.33 21.10
N LYS A 69 10.99 -5.84 20.24
CA LYS A 69 10.36 -5.12 19.14
C LYS A 69 8.94 -4.65 19.51
N ILE A 70 8.58 -3.48 19.01
CA ILE A 70 7.22 -2.94 19.01
C ILE A 70 6.66 -3.02 17.58
N LYS A 71 5.49 -3.62 17.43
CA LYS A 71 4.72 -3.66 16.17
C LYS A 71 3.37 -3.01 16.41
N GLN A 72 2.90 -2.20 15.47
CA GLN A 72 1.69 -1.40 15.66
C GLN A 72 0.78 -1.46 14.44
N GLY A 73 -0.51 -1.65 14.69
CA GLY A 73 -1.53 -1.84 13.65
C GLY A 73 -1.71 -3.31 13.27
N VAL A 74 -2.94 -3.66 12.91
CA VAL A 74 -3.35 -5.06 12.65
C VAL A 74 -2.55 -5.72 11.53
N GLY A 75 -2.27 -5.01 10.43
CA GLY A 75 -1.51 -5.56 9.31
C GLY A 75 -0.09 -5.95 9.71
N GLU A 76 0.66 -5.01 10.29
CA GLU A 76 2.05 -5.24 10.71
C GLU A 76 2.16 -6.34 11.78
N ILE A 77 1.21 -6.38 12.71
CA ILE A 77 1.22 -7.40 13.77
C ILE A 77 0.95 -8.78 13.19
N LEU A 78 -0.07 -8.94 12.32
CA LEU A 78 -0.35 -10.23 11.68
C LEU A 78 0.84 -10.68 10.82
N ALA A 79 1.45 -9.77 10.06
CA ALA A 79 2.65 -10.04 9.28
C ALA A 79 3.79 -10.56 10.16
N PHE A 80 4.04 -9.87 11.28
CA PHE A 80 5.09 -10.26 12.23
C PHE A 80 4.83 -11.62 12.89
N LEU A 81 3.60 -11.87 13.32
CA LEU A 81 3.23 -13.15 13.94
C LEU A 81 3.29 -14.32 12.95
N LYS A 82 3.06 -14.06 11.66
CA LYS A 82 3.12 -15.07 10.59
C LYS A 82 4.54 -15.36 10.12
N ALA A 83 5.32 -14.32 9.82
CA ALA A 83 6.60 -14.45 9.12
C ALA A 83 7.67 -13.47 9.60
N GLU A 84 7.54 -12.93 10.81
CA GLU A 84 8.43 -11.92 11.38
C GLU A 84 8.60 -10.70 10.42
N ASP A 85 9.83 -10.31 10.12
CA ASP A 85 10.11 -9.15 9.27
C ASP A 85 10.11 -9.48 7.76
N LYS A 86 9.82 -10.73 7.36
CA LYS A 86 9.91 -11.16 5.95
C LYS A 86 8.81 -10.56 5.06
N LEU A 87 7.71 -10.10 5.64
CA LEU A 87 6.57 -9.51 4.93
C LEU A 87 6.62 -7.97 4.85
N ILE A 88 7.74 -7.34 5.24
CA ILE A 88 7.86 -5.87 5.31
C ILE A 88 7.71 -5.17 3.95
N GLU A 89 8.00 -5.86 2.85
CA GLU A 89 7.78 -5.31 1.50
C GLU A 89 6.30 -5.32 1.12
N PHE A 90 5.51 -6.27 1.62
CA PHE A 90 4.08 -6.40 1.32
C PHE A 90 3.19 -5.55 2.23
N ILE A 91 3.55 -5.48 3.53
CA ILE A 91 2.69 -4.94 4.57
C ILE A 91 3.44 -3.85 5.34
N LYS A 92 2.83 -2.67 5.34
CA LYS A 92 3.22 -1.51 6.15
C LYS A 92 2.02 -1.07 6.98
N ARG A 93 2.24 -0.10 7.87
CA ARG A 93 1.17 0.52 8.65
C ARG A 93 0.03 1.02 7.74
N SER A 94 -1.18 0.81 8.22
CA SER A 94 -2.38 1.35 7.59
C SER A 94 -2.54 2.82 7.97
N ASP A 95 -2.70 3.68 6.97
CA ASP A 95 -3.10 5.08 7.18
C ASP A 95 -4.63 5.26 7.18
N LEU A 96 -5.39 4.22 6.83
CA LEU A 96 -6.86 4.21 6.92
C LEU A 96 -7.36 3.70 8.28
N SER A 97 -8.52 4.22 8.72
CA SER A 97 -9.26 3.82 9.91
C SER A 97 -10.71 3.43 9.56
N HIS A 98 -11.62 3.37 10.54
CA HIS A 98 -13.07 3.17 10.33
C HIS A 98 -13.46 1.93 9.52
N GLY A 99 -12.87 0.78 9.85
CA GLY A 99 -13.19 -0.51 9.22
C GLY A 99 -12.42 -0.82 7.93
N TRP A 100 -11.60 0.12 7.45
CA TRP A 100 -10.67 -0.11 6.34
C TRP A 100 -9.28 -0.49 6.83
N ILE A 101 -8.48 -1.11 5.96
CA ILE A 101 -7.03 -1.27 6.12
C ILE A 101 -6.33 -0.89 4.80
N SER A 102 -5.22 -0.17 4.91
CA SER A 102 -4.28 0.13 3.80
C SER A 102 -2.86 -0.29 4.17
N GLY A 103 -1.86 0.16 3.41
CA GLY A 103 -0.46 -0.24 3.62
C GLY A 103 -0.14 -1.64 3.08
N LEU A 104 -1.05 -2.20 2.27
CA LEU A 104 -0.92 -3.52 1.66
C LEU A 104 -0.54 -3.32 0.19
N ASN A 105 0.50 -3.98 -0.28
CA ASN A 105 0.94 -3.87 -1.66
C ASN A 105 1.55 -5.17 -2.19
N ILE A 106 1.57 -5.31 -3.50
CA ILE A 106 2.22 -6.43 -4.21
C ILE A 106 3.39 -5.96 -5.07
N PHE A 107 4.06 -4.86 -4.69
CA PHE A 107 5.25 -4.36 -5.39
C PHE A 107 6.54 -5.03 -4.91
N ALA A 108 6.45 -6.00 -4.00
CA ALA A 108 7.59 -6.69 -3.42
C ALA A 108 8.46 -7.30 -4.53
N ASN A 109 9.77 -7.20 -4.35
CA ASN A 109 10.73 -7.69 -5.33
C ASN A 109 10.89 -9.20 -5.19
N ASP A 110 10.89 -9.68 -3.94
CA ASP A 110 10.83 -11.10 -3.63
C ASP A 110 9.38 -11.50 -3.33
N VAL A 111 8.85 -12.39 -4.18
CA VAL A 111 7.50 -12.95 -4.05
C VAL A 111 7.45 -14.26 -3.27
N SER A 112 8.56 -14.71 -2.68
CA SER A 112 8.62 -15.94 -1.88
C SER A 112 7.61 -15.95 -0.73
N MET A 113 7.26 -14.78 -0.20
CA MET A 113 6.25 -14.61 0.86
C MET A 113 4.84 -14.32 0.32
N GLY A 114 4.60 -14.53 -0.98
CA GLY A 114 3.31 -14.27 -1.62
C GLY A 114 2.16 -15.09 -1.03
N ASP A 115 2.39 -16.37 -0.73
CA ASP A 115 1.37 -17.24 -0.12
C ASP A 115 1.04 -16.80 1.32
N ASP A 116 2.06 -16.48 2.12
CA ASP A 116 1.87 -15.95 3.48
C ASP A 116 1.11 -14.61 3.47
N PHE A 117 1.39 -13.75 2.48
CA PHE A 117 0.65 -12.51 2.28
C PHE A 117 -0.83 -12.78 1.94
N LEU A 118 -1.11 -13.71 1.04
CA LEU A 118 -2.48 -14.09 0.67
C LEU A 118 -3.26 -14.65 1.87
N GLU A 119 -2.63 -15.46 2.72
CA GLU A 119 -3.24 -15.94 3.96
C GLU A 119 -3.65 -14.80 4.89
N ILE A 120 -2.79 -13.79 5.05
CA ILE A 120 -3.12 -12.59 5.85
C ILE A 120 -4.30 -11.84 5.24
N LEU A 121 -4.34 -11.65 3.92
CA LEU A 121 -5.48 -10.98 3.26
C LEU A 121 -6.78 -11.75 3.50
N ARG A 122 -6.77 -13.08 3.34
CA ARG A 122 -7.93 -13.95 3.65
C ARG A 122 -8.35 -13.80 5.12
N TYR A 123 -7.39 -13.80 6.04
CA TYR A 123 -7.66 -13.67 7.46
C TYR A 123 -8.30 -12.31 7.80
N ILE A 124 -7.75 -11.22 7.29
CA ILE A 124 -8.31 -9.87 7.46
C ILE A 124 -9.74 -9.78 6.88
N LYS A 125 -9.94 -10.35 5.68
CA LYS A 125 -11.22 -10.30 4.97
C LYS A 125 -12.32 -11.06 5.72
N THR A 126 -12.01 -12.27 6.22
CA THR A 126 -12.95 -13.09 7.01
C THR A 126 -13.36 -12.43 8.32
N HIS A 127 -12.53 -11.53 8.85
CA HIS A 127 -12.81 -10.77 10.06
C HIS A 127 -13.47 -9.40 9.81
N GLY A 128 -13.90 -9.13 8.58
CA GLY A 128 -14.80 -8.02 8.26
C GLY A 128 -14.13 -6.65 8.05
N LEU A 129 -12.80 -6.59 7.92
CA LEU A 129 -12.14 -5.36 7.47
C LEU A 129 -12.20 -5.24 5.95
N LEU A 130 -12.38 -4.01 5.48
CA LEU A 130 -12.32 -3.65 4.07
C LEU A 130 -10.87 -3.39 3.65
N ILE A 131 -10.42 -4.02 2.57
CA ILE A 131 -9.01 -3.99 2.15
C ILE A 131 -8.81 -3.01 1.00
N GLN A 132 -7.90 -2.05 1.19
CA GLN A 132 -7.30 -1.26 0.11
C GLN A 132 -5.91 -1.81 -0.21
N LEU A 133 -5.75 -2.37 -1.41
CA LEU A 133 -4.48 -2.89 -1.92
C LEU A 133 -3.87 -1.93 -2.93
N GLU A 134 -2.54 -1.87 -2.99
CA GLU A 134 -1.82 -1.23 -4.08
C GLU A 134 -1.14 -2.26 -5.01
N THR A 135 -1.24 -2.08 -6.34
CA THR A 135 -0.39 -2.74 -7.37
C THR A 135 0.32 -1.69 -8.25
N ASP A 136 1.55 -1.93 -8.71
CA ASP A 136 2.26 -1.05 -9.66
C ASP A 136 2.36 -1.68 -11.05
N GLY A 137 1.80 -2.87 -11.22
CA GLY A 137 1.87 -3.67 -12.44
C GLY A 137 2.70 -4.94 -12.30
N ARG A 138 3.65 -4.99 -11.36
CA ARG A 138 4.43 -6.20 -11.07
C ARG A 138 3.59 -7.25 -10.34
N ASN A 139 4.05 -8.49 -10.39
CA ASN A 139 3.48 -9.63 -9.69
C ASN A 139 2.03 -9.92 -10.10
N SER A 140 1.79 -9.93 -11.42
CA SER A 140 0.45 -10.09 -12.00
C SER A 140 -0.26 -11.38 -11.58
N HIS A 141 0.50 -12.44 -11.24
CA HIS A 141 -0.05 -13.69 -10.72
C HIS A 141 -0.67 -13.54 -9.32
N LEU A 142 -0.03 -12.80 -8.41
CA LEU A 142 -0.62 -12.51 -7.09
C LEU A 142 -1.88 -11.66 -7.25
N LEU A 143 -1.83 -10.64 -8.12
CA LEU A 143 -2.99 -9.81 -8.41
C LEU A 143 -4.17 -10.66 -8.93
N GLU A 144 -3.91 -11.61 -9.83
CA GLU A 144 -4.93 -12.50 -10.37
C GLU A 144 -5.60 -13.34 -9.28
N THR A 145 -4.82 -13.92 -8.37
CA THR A 145 -5.34 -14.68 -7.21
C THR A 145 -6.19 -13.79 -6.31
N ILE A 146 -5.69 -12.60 -5.95
CA ILE A 146 -6.37 -11.63 -5.09
C ILE A 146 -7.74 -11.23 -5.66
N ILE A 147 -7.80 -10.95 -6.95
CA ILE A 147 -9.05 -10.56 -7.63
C ILE A 147 -10.01 -11.75 -7.73
N THR A 148 -9.51 -12.93 -8.09
CA THR A 148 -10.33 -14.15 -8.23
C THR A 148 -10.97 -14.56 -6.90
N GLU A 149 -10.23 -14.40 -5.81
CA GLU A 149 -10.70 -14.70 -4.45
C GLU A 149 -11.47 -13.55 -3.79
N ASN A 150 -11.66 -12.41 -4.47
CA ASN A 150 -12.34 -11.22 -3.93
C ASN A 150 -11.74 -10.72 -2.60
N LEU A 151 -10.41 -10.72 -2.48
CA LEU A 151 -9.70 -10.34 -1.26
C LEU A 151 -9.53 -8.82 -1.07
N VAL A 152 -10.03 -8.00 -2.01
CA VAL A 152 -9.87 -6.54 -1.98
C VAL A 152 -11.20 -5.83 -2.19
N ASP A 153 -11.35 -4.67 -1.54
CA ASP A 153 -12.53 -3.80 -1.66
C ASP A 153 -12.20 -2.51 -2.43
N ARG A 154 -10.91 -2.17 -2.49
CA ARG A 154 -10.38 -1.07 -3.29
C ARG A 154 -8.98 -1.42 -3.79
N LEU A 155 -8.71 -1.12 -5.06
CA LEU A 155 -7.38 -1.28 -5.65
C LEU A 155 -6.84 0.06 -6.13
N LEU A 156 -5.64 0.43 -5.69
CA LEU A 156 -4.90 1.57 -6.23
C LEU A 156 -3.79 1.05 -7.14
N PHE A 157 -3.92 1.29 -8.44
CA PHE A 157 -2.90 0.95 -9.42
C PHE A 157 -1.92 2.12 -9.57
N GLN A 158 -0.75 2.03 -8.96
CA GLN A 158 0.32 3.03 -9.04
C GLN A 158 1.10 2.89 -10.35
N LEU A 159 0.51 3.37 -11.45
CA LEU A 159 1.17 3.36 -12.76
C LEU A 159 2.40 4.27 -12.71
N ARG A 160 3.59 3.69 -12.90
CA ARG A 160 4.86 4.41 -12.77
C ARG A 160 5.21 5.18 -14.04
N GLY A 161 4.72 4.74 -15.19
CA GLY A 161 5.00 5.32 -16.49
C GLY A 161 4.65 4.31 -17.59
N PRO A 162 5.15 4.49 -18.82
CA PRO A 162 5.18 3.40 -19.79
C PRO A 162 6.22 2.35 -19.36
N ALA A 163 6.10 1.10 -19.86
CA ALA A 163 6.87 -0.05 -19.38
C ALA A 163 8.39 0.17 -19.40
N GLU A 164 8.89 0.84 -20.44
CA GLU A 164 10.30 1.17 -20.64
C GLU A 164 10.91 2.08 -19.55
N LEU A 165 10.08 2.78 -18.76
CA LEU A 165 10.54 3.61 -17.64
C LEU A 165 10.51 2.90 -16.28
N TYR A 166 10.00 1.65 -16.20
CA TYR A 166 9.87 0.97 -14.91
C TYR A 166 11.21 0.68 -14.24
N GLU A 167 12.22 0.27 -15.01
CA GLU A 167 13.55 -0.02 -14.46
C GLU A 167 14.20 1.21 -13.85
N VAL A 168 14.15 2.35 -14.55
CA VAL A 168 14.73 3.61 -14.05
C VAL A 168 13.96 4.20 -12.87
N ILE A 169 12.66 3.90 -12.75
CA ILE A 169 11.81 4.40 -11.65
C ILE A 169 11.89 3.51 -10.41
N THR A 170 11.83 2.19 -10.60
CA THR A 170 11.65 1.22 -9.51
C THR A 170 12.94 0.47 -9.18
N GLY A 171 13.93 0.48 -10.07
CA GLY A 171 15.12 -0.38 -10.02
C GLY A 171 14.89 -1.77 -10.62
N PHE A 172 13.69 -2.07 -11.09
CA PHE A 172 13.31 -3.38 -11.63
C PHE A 172 12.65 -3.22 -13.00
N SER A 173 13.13 -3.99 -13.97
CA SER A 173 12.47 -4.06 -15.27
C SER A 173 11.08 -4.69 -15.12
N LEU A 174 10.15 -4.24 -15.95
CA LEU A 174 8.83 -4.81 -16.06
C LEU A 174 8.50 -5.01 -17.53
N GLU A 175 8.26 -6.26 -17.90
CA GLU A 175 7.83 -6.58 -19.26
C GLU A 175 6.46 -5.95 -19.55
N LYS A 176 6.32 -5.42 -20.77
CA LYS A 176 5.10 -4.74 -21.20
C LYS A 176 3.87 -5.64 -21.07
N GLU A 177 4.02 -6.93 -21.39
CA GLU A 177 2.97 -7.94 -21.32
C GLU A 177 2.46 -8.14 -19.89
N GLU A 178 3.36 -8.13 -18.90
CA GLU A 178 2.98 -8.25 -17.49
C GLU A 178 2.22 -7.00 -17.02
N LEU A 179 2.71 -5.81 -17.36
CA LEU A 179 2.01 -4.56 -17.07
C LEU A 179 0.60 -4.54 -17.68
N CYS A 180 0.47 -4.94 -18.94
CA CYS A 180 -0.82 -5.08 -19.63
C CYS A 180 -1.73 -6.08 -18.90
N LYS A 181 -1.22 -7.25 -18.49
CA LYS A 181 -2.00 -8.25 -17.73
C LYS A 181 -2.53 -7.65 -16.44
N SER A 182 -1.68 -6.97 -15.67
CA SER A 182 -2.08 -6.33 -14.41
C SER A 182 -3.11 -5.22 -14.61
N LEU A 183 -2.99 -4.41 -15.67
CA LEU A 183 -3.99 -3.38 -16.01
C LEU A 183 -5.36 -3.99 -16.34
N CYS A 184 -5.39 -5.10 -17.08
CA CYS A 184 -6.61 -5.84 -17.37
C CYS A 184 -7.26 -6.41 -16.10
N LEU A 185 -6.46 -6.92 -15.17
CA LEU A 185 -6.94 -7.43 -13.87
C LEU A 185 -7.50 -6.30 -13.00
N ALA A 186 -6.84 -5.14 -12.98
CA ALA A 186 -7.25 -4.00 -12.17
C ALA A 186 -8.69 -3.55 -12.49
N GLY A 187 -9.06 -3.56 -13.78
CA GLY A 187 -10.42 -3.22 -14.23
C GLY A 187 -11.52 -4.15 -13.70
N LYS A 188 -11.17 -5.31 -13.13
CA LYS A 188 -12.11 -6.26 -12.51
C LYS A 188 -12.25 -6.05 -11.00
N SER A 189 -11.41 -5.23 -10.38
CA SER A 189 -11.44 -4.97 -8.94
C SER A 189 -12.56 -4.00 -8.57
N PRO A 190 -13.21 -4.15 -7.39
CA PRO A 190 -14.07 -3.11 -6.86
C PRO A 190 -13.28 -1.83 -6.55
N GLY A 191 -13.94 -0.68 -6.75
CA GLY A 191 -13.45 0.64 -6.32
C GLY A 191 -12.09 1.07 -6.89
N TYR A 192 -11.61 0.46 -7.98
CA TYR A 192 -10.24 0.66 -8.44
C TYR A 192 -9.97 2.07 -8.97
N GLN A 193 -8.70 2.47 -8.91
CA GLN A 193 -8.19 3.71 -9.49
C GLN A 193 -6.84 3.43 -10.16
N ILE A 194 -6.58 4.06 -11.30
CA ILE A 194 -5.26 4.08 -11.94
C ILE A 194 -4.63 5.44 -11.66
N ILE A 195 -3.48 5.47 -11.00
CA ILE A 195 -2.78 6.68 -10.58
C ILE A 195 -1.44 6.72 -11.30
N LEU A 196 -1.32 7.58 -12.31
CA LEU A 196 -0.05 7.89 -12.95
C LEU A 196 0.75 8.82 -12.04
N SER A 197 1.83 8.28 -11.48
CA SER A 197 2.76 9.01 -10.62
C SER A 197 3.79 9.76 -11.46
N ILE A 198 3.76 11.10 -11.43
CA ILE A 198 4.76 11.94 -12.09
C ILE A 198 5.97 12.08 -11.16
N SER A 199 6.93 11.18 -11.32
CA SER A 199 8.19 11.16 -10.57
C SER A 199 9.32 11.86 -11.32
N CYS A 200 10.35 12.25 -10.57
CA CYS A 200 11.63 12.65 -11.13
C CYS A 200 12.49 11.42 -11.37
N ILE A 201 13.11 11.32 -12.55
CA ILE A 201 13.94 10.18 -12.95
C ILE A 201 15.31 10.65 -13.48
N PRO A 202 16.38 9.86 -13.28
CA PRO A 202 17.64 10.06 -13.98
C PRO A 202 17.44 10.12 -15.50
N ARG A 203 18.16 11.02 -16.18
CA ARG A 203 18.13 11.17 -17.64
C ARG A 203 19.51 10.88 -18.25
N PRO A 204 19.58 10.29 -19.46
CA PRO A 204 20.87 10.08 -20.12
C PRO A 204 21.63 11.41 -20.31
N HIS A 205 22.88 11.46 -19.85
CA HIS A 205 23.80 12.60 -20.02
C HIS A 205 23.26 13.95 -19.53
N GLY A 206 22.34 13.97 -18.56
CA GLY A 206 21.70 15.18 -18.09
C GLY A 206 21.35 15.18 -16.61
N GLN A 207 20.82 16.31 -16.16
CA GLN A 207 20.20 16.41 -14.84
C GLN A 207 18.95 15.54 -14.78
N PRO A 208 18.59 14.98 -13.59
CA PRO A 208 17.34 14.28 -13.45
C PRO A 208 16.16 15.19 -13.83
N GLY A 209 15.12 14.60 -14.40
CA GLY A 209 13.95 15.32 -14.89
C GLY A 209 12.67 14.56 -14.62
N TYR A 210 11.57 15.29 -14.49
CA TYR A 210 10.25 14.65 -14.35
C TYR A 210 9.91 13.82 -15.58
N ILE A 211 9.09 12.78 -15.39
CA ILE A 211 8.33 12.15 -16.47
C ILE A 211 7.69 13.26 -17.30
N THR A 212 7.78 13.20 -18.64
CA THR A 212 7.27 14.27 -19.51
C THR A 212 5.79 14.06 -19.85
N PRO A 213 5.08 15.09 -20.36
CA PRO A 213 3.73 14.92 -20.88
C PRO A 213 3.62 13.87 -22.00
N GLU A 214 4.65 13.72 -22.83
CA GLU A 214 4.72 12.72 -23.89
C GLU A 214 4.82 11.30 -23.30
N GLU A 215 5.68 11.09 -22.30
CA GLU A 215 5.81 9.81 -21.60
C GLU A 215 4.53 9.45 -20.84
N ALA A 216 3.88 10.45 -20.22
CA ALA A 216 2.57 10.28 -19.61
C ALA A 216 1.48 9.91 -20.64
N THR A 217 1.56 10.48 -21.84
CA THR A 217 0.69 10.12 -22.97
C THR A 217 0.89 8.67 -23.37
N SER A 218 2.14 8.22 -23.49
CA SER A 218 2.47 6.81 -23.77
C SER A 218 1.93 5.87 -22.70
N ALA A 219 2.04 6.24 -21.42
CA ALA A 219 1.47 5.47 -20.32
C ALA A 219 -0.05 5.37 -20.42
N ALA A 220 -0.76 6.47 -20.71
CA ALA A 220 -2.21 6.47 -20.89
C ALA A 220 -2.63 5.64 -22.12
N ALA A 221 -1.88 5.74 -23.22
CA ALA A 221 -2.12 4.94 -24.43
C ALA A 221 -1.94 3.44 -24.17
N LEU A 222 -0.96 3.06 -23.34
CA LEU A 222 -0.77 1.68 -22.92
C LEU A 222 -1.97 1.13 -22.16
N VAL A 223 -2.56 1.92 -21.27
CA VAL A 223 -3.78 1.52 -20.55
C VAL A 223 -4.94 1.27 -21.52
N GLU A 224 -5.16 2.16 -22.49
CA GLU A 224 -6.20 1.94 -23.51
C GLU A 224 -5.90 0.68 -24.32
N GLN A 225 -4.65 0.50 -24.77
CA GLN A 225 -4.24 -0.65 -25.57
C GLN A 225 -4.48 -1.97 -24.81
N ALA A 226 -4.11 -2.01 -23.52
CA ALA A 226 -4.25 -3.21 -22.70
C ALA A 226 -5.73 -3.56 -22.45
N THR A 227 -6.52 -2.55 -22.08
CA THR A 227 -7.88 -2.75 -21.56
C THR A 227 -8.99 -2.63 -22.60
N GLY A 228 -8.68 -2.06 -23.77
CA GLY A 228 -9.67 -1.70 -24.79
C GLY A 228 -10.61 -0.56 -24.39
N SER A 229 -10.29 0.21 -23.35
CA SER A 229 -11.18 1.24 -22.80
C SER A 229 -10.45 2.54 -22.45
N LYS A 230 -11.14 3.66 -22.73
CA LYS A 230 -10.71 5.01 -22.34
C LYS A 230 -11.31 5.51 -21.03
N LYS A 231 -12.22 4.74 -20.43
CA LYS A 231 -13.13 5.20 -19.37
C LYS A 231 -12.68 4.78 -17.97
N HIS A 232 -11.40 4.48 -17.78
CA HIS A 232 -10.89 4.13 -16.47
C HIS A 232 -10.85 5.36 -15.54
N PRO A 233 -11.07 5.18 -14.22
CA PRO A 233 -10.82 6.21 -13.21
C PRO A 233 -9.31 6.47 -13.12
N PHE A 234 -8.83 7.37 -13.99
CA PHE A 234 -7.41 7.65 -14.20
C PHE A 234 -7.04 8.99 -13.56
N PHE A 235 -6.04 8.98 -12.69
CA PHE A 235 -5.61 10.14 -11.94
C PHE A 235 -4.12 10.41 -12.17
N ILE A 236 -3.75 11.68 -12.13
CA ILE A 236 -2.36 12.13 -12.23
C ILE A 236 -1.97 12.71 -10.88
N LYS A 237 -0.86 12.22 -10.32
CA LYS A 237 -0.36 12.67 -9.03
C LYS A 237 1.12 13.02 -9.13
N GLY A 238 1.51 14.18 -8.58
CA GLY A 238 2.92 14.51 -8.41
C GLY A 238 3.57 13.70 -7.30
N VAL A 239 4.79 13.23 -7.53
CA VAL A 239 5.65 12.65 -6.49
C VAL A 239 6.72 13.67 -6.14
N ALA A 240 6.90 13.93 -4.85
CA ALA A 240 7.96 14.82 -4.39
C ALA A 240 9.33 14.25 -4.81
N PRO A 241 10.26 15.08 -5.31
CA PRO A 241 11.60 14.61 -5.60
C PRO A 241 12.29 14.16 -4.31
N PRO A 242 13.22 13.19 -4.40
CA PRO A 242 14.11 12.83 -3.29
C PRO A 242 14.77 14.08 -2.69
N PRO A 243 14.83 14.23 -1.35
CA PRO A 243 15.37 15.44 -0.70
C PRO A 243 16.85 15.73 -1.01
N ASP A 244 17.59 14.72 -1.45
CA ASP A 244 19.00 14.77 -1.86
C ASP A 244 19.19 15.31 -3.28
N LEU A 245 18.12 15.38 -4.09
CA LEU A 245 18.15 16.00 -5.41
C LEU A 245 17.73 17.46 -5.30
N ASP A 246 18.59 18.38 -5.75
CA ASP A 246 18.31 19.83 -5.83
C ASP A 246 17.36 20.15 -7.00
N ILE A 247 16.14 19.61 -6.92
CA ILE A 247 15.13 19.70 -7.97
C ILE A 247 13.89 20.37 -7.40
N THR A 248 13.47 21.45 -8.04
CA THR A 248 12.26 22.16 -7.65
C THR A 248 11.03 21.27 -7.92
N PRO A 249 10.14 21.08 -6.92
CA PRO A 249 8.84 20.43 -7.11
C PRO A 249 8.03 21.09 -8.23
N LEU A 250 7.35 20.28 -9.05
CA LEU A 250 6.44 20.82 -10.06
C LEU A 250 5.31 21.62 -9.40
N PRO A 251 5.02 22.84 -9.88
CA PRO A 251 3.87 23.59 -9.38
C PRO A 251 2.57 22.87 -9.77
N VAL A 252 1.51 23.06 -8.98
CA VAL A 252 0.19 22.43 -9.24
C VAL A 252 -0.30 22.70 -10.67
N SER A 253 -0.03 23.89 -11.21
CA SER A 253 -0.40 24.28 -12.57
C SER A 253 0.29 23.47 -13.67
N ALA A 254 1.45 22.84 -13.39
CA ALA A 254 2.14 22.00 -14.36
C ALA A 254 1.33 20.74 -14.71
N PHE A 255 0.59 20.17 -13.74
CA PHE A 255 -0.18 18.94 -13.93
C PHE A 255 -1.33 19.08 -14.93
N PHE A 256 -1.76 20.30 -15.26
CA PHE A 256 -2.76 20.53 -16.32
C PHE A 256 -2.27 20.08 -17.70
N LYS A 257 -0.97 20.21 -17.99
CA LYS A 257 -0.38 19.75 -19.26
C LYS A 257 -0.43 18.23 -19.37
N TYR A 258 -0.05 17.52 -18.31
CA TYR A 258 -0.13 16.06 -18.21
C TYR A 258 -1.56 15.55 -18.39
N ARG A 259 -2.52 16.16 -17.68
CA ARG A 259 -3.94 15.82 -17.80
C ARG A 259 -4.44 15.99 -19.23
N THR A 260 -4.10 17.10 -19.87
CA THR A 260 -4.49 17.38 -21.25
C THR A 260 -3.89 16.35 -22.21
N ALA A 261 -2.63 15.98 -22.01
CA ALA A 261 -1.91 15.02 -22.83
C ALA A 261 -2.46 13.58 -22.70
N CYS A 262 -2.92 13.17 -21.51
CA CYS A 262 -3.48 11.83 -21.28
C CYS A 262 -4.92 11.68 -21.79
N ARG A 263 -5.72 12.76 -21.87
CA ARG A 263 -7.17 12.71 -22.20
C ARG A 263 -7.56 12.06 -23.54
N PRO A 264 -6.75 12.12 -24.61
CA PRO A 264 -7.04 11.38 -25.84
C PRO A 264 -7.17 9.86 -25.62
N TYR A 265 -6.50 9.32 -24.60
CA TYR A 265 -6.49 7.90 -24.26
C TYR A 265 -7.32 7.61 -23.01
N MET A 266 -7.34 8.53 -22.03
CA MET A 266 -8.09 8.37 -20.77
C MET A 266 -9.04 9.56 -20.57
N VAL A 267 -10.28 9.43 -21.03
CA VAL A 267 -11.23 10.57 -21.09
C VAL A 267 -11.62 11.12 -19.72
N LEU A 268 -11.50 10.30 -18.68
CA LEU A 268 -11.75 10.68 -17.29
C LEU A 268 -10.49 11.15 -16.54
N ALA A 269 -9.37 11.34 -17.25
CA ALA A 269 -8.12 11.74 -16.62
C ALA A 269 -8.28 13.05 -15.83
N GLU A 270 -7.95 13.00 -14.55
CA GLU A 270 -8.04 14.11 -13.61
C GLU A 270 -6.80 14.22 -12.73
N ILE A 271 -6.54 15.41 -12.17
CA ILE A 271 -5.43 15.60 -11.22
C ILE A 271 -5.92 15.17 -9.84
N LEU A 272 -5.19 14.26 -9.19
CA LEU A 272 -5.45 13.89 -7.80
C LEU A 272 -5.03 15.06 -6.91
N LYS A 273 -5.98 15.55 -6.11
CA LYS A 273 -5.74 16.64 -5.16
C LYS A 273 -4.96 16.16 -3.95
#